data_AF-A0A838HNE6-F1
#
_entry.id   AF-A0A838HNE6-F1
#
_cell.length_a   1.000
_cell.length_b   1.000
_cell.length_c   1.000
_cell.angle_alpha   90.00
_cell.angle_beta   90.00
_cell.angle_gamma   90.00
#
_symmetry.space_group_name_H-M   'P 1'
#
loop_
_entity.id
_entity.type
_entity.pdbx_description
1 polymer ?
#
loop_
_entity_poly.entity_id
_entity_poly.type
_entity_poly.pdbx_seq_one_letter_code
_entity_poly.pdbx_strand_id
1 'polypeptide(L)'
;MTSLSAQQQLARDIFRELIEIDTTDSSGDTTEAAEAVARRLRAAGFSEGDVQVLGPHPRKGNLVARLRGSGARKPLLLIAHLDVVEAQRDEWSVDPFTFLERDGYFYGRGTTDDKAMAAI
;
A
#
# COMPACT_ATOMS: atom_id res chain seq x y z
N MET A 1 -27.42 0.39 0.72
CA MET A 1 -25.98 0.49 1.06
C MET A 1 -25.80 1.70 1.95
N THR A 2 -25.20 1.51 3.13
CA THR A 2 -24.83 2.61 4.03
C THR A 2 -23.69 3.40 3.37
N SER A 3 -23.80 4.73 3.34
CA SER A 3 -22.71 5.58 2.84
C SER A 3 -21.47 5.39 3.70
N LEU A 4 -20.29 5.27 3.08
CA LEU A 4 -19.02 5.29 3.79
C LEU A 4 -18.81 6.68 4.43
N SER A 5 -18.18 6.71 5.60
CA SER A 5 -17.63 7.95 6.15
C SER A 5 -16.45 8.43 5.30
N ALA A 6 -16.04 9.69 5.47
CA ALA A 6 -14.87 10.22 4.76
C ALA A 6 -13.59 9.41 5.03
N GLN A 7 -13.41 8.92 6.26
CA GLN A 7 -12.25 8.09 6.62
C GLN A 7 -12.33 6.68 6.02
N GLN A 8 -13.53 6.09 5.96
CA GLN A 8 -13.72 4.80 5.31
C GLN A 8 -13.51 4.90 3.80
N GLN A 9 -13.95 6.00 3.18
CA GLN A 9 -13.71 6.27 1.77
C GLN A 9 -12.21 6.46 1.49
N LEU A 10 -11.51 7.25 2.32
CA LEU A 10 -10.07 7.45 2.19
C LEU A 10 -9.29 6.13 2.32
N ALA A 11 -9.57 5.33 3.36
CA ALA A 11 -8.93 4.02 3.54
C ALA A 11 -9.18 3.10 2.34
N ARG A 12 -10.40 3.12 1.80
CA ARG A 12 -10.76 2.35 0.61
C ARG A 12 -10.00 2.81 -0.64
N ASP A 13 -9.83 4.11 -0.83
CA ASP A 13 -9.13 4.66 -2.00
C ASP A 13 -7.63 4.38 -1.94
N ILE A 14 -7.02 4.43 -0.75
CA ILE A 14 -5.62 4.01 -0.54
C ILE A 14 -5.47 2.52 -0.84
N PHE A 15 -6.35 1.69 -0.27
CA PHE A 15 -6.32 0.26 -0.48
C PHE A 15 -6.49 -0.12 -1.95
N ARG A 16 -7.45 0.50 -2.65
CA ARG A 16 -7.63 0.34 -4.10
C ARG A 16 -6.35 0.65 -4.87
N GLU A 17 -5.77 1.83 -4.66
CA GLU A 17 -4.57 2.26 -5.39
C GLU A 17 -3.43 1.25 -5.19
N LEU A 18 -3.21 0.78 -3.96
CA LEU A 18 -2.18 -0.23 -3.70
C LEU A 18 -2.47 -1.56 -4.40
N ILE A 19 -3.72 -2.03 -4.44
CA ILE A 19 -4.09 -3.27 -5.15
C ILE A 19 -3.88 -3.15 -6.66
N GLU A 20 -4.13 -1.97 -7.21
CA GLU A 20 -4.00 -1.70 -8.65
C GLU A 20 -2.54 -1.52 -9.11
N ILE A 21 -1.60 -1.34 -8.18
CA ILE A 21 -0.16 -1.37 -8.49
C ILE A 21 0.34 -2.82 -8.45
N ASP A 22 0.75 -3.35 -9.59
CA ASP A 22 1.43 -4.64 -9.68
C ASP A 22 2.80 -4.55 -8.99
N THR A 23 2.95 -5.25 -7.86
CA THR A 23 4.18 -5.30 -7.06
C THR A 23 4.82 -6.69 -7.08
N THR A 24 4.52 -7.51 -8.09
CA THR A 24 5.15 -8.81 -8.30
C THR A 24 6.65 -8.70 -8.54
N ASP A 25 7.38 -9.80 -8.33
CA ASP A 25 8.82 -9.75 -8.50
C ASP A 25 9.23 -9.59 -9.97
N SER A 26 8.57 -10.37 -10.83
CA SER A 26 8.92 -10.55 -12.24
C SER A 26 8.65 -9.32 -13.10
N SER A 27 7.50 -8.67 -12.91
CA SER A 27 6.99 -7.63 -13.80
C SER A 27 6.61 -6.33 -13.09
N GLY A 28 6.28 -6.41 -11.81
CA GLY A 28 5.84 -5.29 -11.00
C GLY A 28 6.93 -4.33 -10.53
N ASP A 29 6.52 -3.38 -9.70
CA ASP A 29 7.35 -2.30 -9.16
C ASP A 29 6.93 -1.92 -7.73
N THR A 30 7.70 -2.36 -6.72
CA THR A 30 7.42 -1.97 -5.32
C THR A 30 7.77 -0.51 -5.03
N THR A 31 8.64 0.12 -5.84
CA THR A 31 8.96 1.54 -5.72
C THR A 31 7.74 2.38 -6.05
N GLU A 32 6.94 2.00 -7.06
CA GLU A 32 5.71 2.71 -7.40
C GLU A 32 4.72 2.72 -6.21
N ALA A 33 4.52 1.58 -5.57
CA ALA A 33 3.69 1.46 -4.37
C ALA A 33 4.27 2.28 -3.19
N ALA A 34 5.58 2.17 -2.95
CA ALA A 34 6.26 2.93 -1.90
C ALA A 34 6.12 4.45 -2.10
N GLU A 35 6.26 4.94 -3.34
CA GLU A 35 6.07 6.35 -3.67
C GLU A 35 4.61 6.80 -3.56
N ALA A 36 3.64 5.92 -3.86
CA ALA A 36 2.23 6.21 -3.68
C ALA A 36 1.87 6.50 -2.21
N VAL A 37 2.41 5.70 -1.30
CA VAL A 37 2.29 5.92 0.15
C VAL A 37 3.10 7.13 0.60
N ALA A 38 4.33 7.30 0.08
CA ALA A 38 5.17 8.44 0.43
C ALA A 38 4.51 9.79 0.09
N ARG A 39 3.89 9.91 -1.10
CA ARG A 39 3.11 11.09 -1.51
C ARG A 39 2.01 11.42 -0.51
N ARG A 40 1.31 10.40 0.00
CA ARG A 40 0.22 10.57 0.98
C ARG A 40 0.74 11.04 2.33
N LEU A 41 1.79 10.44 2.85
CA LEU A 41 2.39 10.85 4.12
C LEU A 41 2.92 12.29 4.06
N ARG A 42 3.58 12.67 2.95
CA ARG A 42 3.99 14.07 2.71
C ARG A 42 2.78 15.02 2.69
N ALA A 43 1.72 14.66 1.95
CA ALA A 43 0.49 15.45 1.92
C ALA A 43 -0.21 15.55 3.30
N ALA A 44 -0.03 14.54 4.16
CA ALA A 44 -0.51 14.53 5.54
C ALA A 44 0.36 15.34 6.52
N GLY A 45 1.46 15.94 6.05
CA GLY A 45 2.32 16.83 6.83
C GLY A 45 3.57 16.19 7.43
N PHE A 46 3.94 14.98 6.99
CA PHE A 46 5.26 14.44 7.33
C PHE A 46 6.35 15.28 6.66
N SER A 47 7.47 15.49 7.36
CA SER A 47 8.59 16.25 6.81
C SER A 47 9.34 15.45 5.74
N GLU A 48 9.86 16.12 4.71
CA GLU A 48 10.60 15.46 3.61
C GLU A 48 11.74 14.56 4.11
N GLY A 49 12.51 15.02 5.09
CA GLY A 49 13.62 14.23 5.66
C GLY A 49 13.17 12.99 6.45
N ASP A 50 11.89 12.94 6.83
CA ASP A 50 11.28 11.84 7.59
C ASP A 50 10.49 10.87 6.68
N VAL A 51 10.45 11.07 5.36
CA VAL A 51 9.80 10.17 4.39
C VAL A 51 10.81 9.81 3.29
N GLN A 52 11.30 8.58 3.32
CA GLN A 52 12.34 8.12 2.40
C GLN A 52 11.87 6.87 1.66
N VAL A 53 11.96 6.91 0.34
CA VAL A 53 11.86 5.71 -0.51
C VAL A 53 13.28 5.32 -0.91
N LEU A 54 13.66 4.10 -0.54
CA LEU A 54 15.02 3.60 -0.72
C LEU A 54 15.02 2.10 -1.05
N GLY A 55 16.00 1.65 -1.83
CA GLY A 55 16.12 0.25 -2.19
C GLY A 55 17.37 -0.03 -3.01
N PRO A 56 17.78 -1.30 -3.14
CA PRO A 56 18.97 -1.68 -3.89
C PRO A 56 18.78 -1.64 -5.41
N HIS A 57 17.53 -1.55 -5.88
CA HIS A 57 17.18 -1.55 -7.31
C HIS A 57 16.04 -0.55 -7.59
N PRO A 58 16.02 0.12 -8.76
CA PRO A 58 15.01 1.14 -9.08
C PRO A 58 13.55 0.70 -8.95
N ARG A 59 13.26 -0.59 -9.17
CA ARG A 59 11.92 -1.20 -9.04
C ARG A 59 11.66 -1.94 -7.72
N LYS A 60 12.59 -1.84 -6.75
CA LYS A 60 12.58 -2.58 -5.48
C LYS A 60 12.73 -1.64 -4.28
N GLY A 61 12.00 -0.53 -4.31
CA GLY A 61 11.96 0.47 -3.25
C GLY A 61 11.17 0.01 -2.04
N ASN A 62 11.58 0.50 -0.87
CA ASN A 62 10.91 0.38 0.42
C ASN A 62 10.65 1.79 0.94
N LEU A 63 9.54 1.97 1.65
CA LEU A 63 9.23 3.21 2.34
C LEU A 63 9.67 3.12 3.81
N VAL A 64 10.44 4.11 4.26
CA VAL A 64 10.67 4.38 5.67
C VAL A 64 10.11 5.76 6.00
N ALA A 65 9.13 5.79 6.89
CA ALA A 65 8.54 7.03 7.38
C ALA A 65 8.67 7.15 8.90
N ARG A 66 8.89 8.37 9.38
CA ARG A 66 8.97 8.66 10.82
C ARG A 66 8.03 9.79 11.21
N LEU A 67 7.03 9.46 12.02
CA LEU A 67 6.28 10.46 12.76
C LEU A 67 7.03 10.80 14.06
N ARG A 68 7.54 12.04 14.18
CA ARG A 68 8.28 12.49 15.36
C ARG A 68 7.32 12.71 16.53
N GLY A 69 7.52 12.00 17.63
CA GLY A 69 6.86 12.26 18.90
C GLY A 69 7.63 13.26 19.78
N SER A 70 7.11 13.55 20.97
CA SER A 70 7.76 14.43 21.96
C SER A 70 9.01 13.82 22.63
N GLY A 71 9.31 12.54 22.38
CA GLY A 71 10.42 11.82 23.02
C GLY A 71 10.13 11.31 24.44
N ALA A 72 8.92 11.53 24.98
CA ALA A 72 8.57 11.15 26.35
C ALA A 72 8.32 9.63 26.56
N ARG A 73 8.15 8.87 25.48
CA ARG A 73 7.83 7.42 25.51
C ARG A 73 8.71 6.64 24.54
N LYS A 74 8.79 5.32 24.73
CA LYS A 74 9.49 4.42 23.81
C LYS A 74 8.86 4.48 22.41
N PRO A 75 9.67 4.40 21.34
CA PRO A 75 9.17 4.39 19.97
C PRO A 75 8.41 3.10 19.66
N LEU A 76 7.51 3.16 18.69
CA LEU A 76 6.87 2.01 18.07
C LEU A 76 7.36 1.91 16.62
N LEU A 77 7.55 0.68 16.14
CA LEU A 77 7.79 0.38 14.73
C LEU A 77 6.56 -0.34 14.19
N LEU A 78 5.97 0.22 13.14
CA LEU A 78 4.96 -0.45 12.33
C LEU A 78 5.67 -0.96 11.08
N ILE A 79 5.40 -2.21 10.72
CA ILE A 79 6.00 -2.88 9.57
C ILE A 79 4.93 -3.66 8.83
N ALA A 80 4.97 -3.56 7.50
CA ALA A 80 4.14 -4.31 6.55
C ALA A 80 4.99 -4.51 5.29
N HIS A 81 4.58 -5.42 4.41
CA HIS A 81 5.25 -5.59 3.11
C HIS A 81 4.35 -5.12 1.96
N LEU A 82 4.97 -4.71 0.85
CA LEU A 82 4.29 -4.17 -0.33
C LEU A 82 4.34 -5.11 -1.52
N ASP A 83 5.34 -5.99 -1.57
CA ASP A 83 5.47 -7.00 -2.59
C ASP A 83 4.32 -8.00 -2.51
N VAL A 84 4.04 -8.64 -3.63
CA VAL A 84 3.04 -9.69 -3.70
C VAL A 84 3.59 -10.83 -4.52
N VAL A 85 3.14 -12.04 -4.19
CA VAL A 85 3.45 -13.20 -5.04
C VAL A 85 2.81 -13.06 -6.42
N GLU A 86 3.37 -13.76 -7.40
CA GLU A 86 2.88 -13.79 -8.77
C GLU A 86 1.38 -14.14 -8.88
N ALA A 87 0.76 -13.65 -9.95
CA ALA A 87 -0.64 -13.90 -10.25
C ALA A 87 -0.81 -14.16 -11.76
N GLN A 88 -0.98 -15.43 -12.12
CA GLN A 88 -1.23 -15.85 -13.50
C GLN A 88 -2.66 -15.49 -13.90
N ARG A 89 -2.84 -14.53 -14.82
CA ARG A 89 -4.17 -13.98 -15.16
C ARG A 89 -5.17 -15.04 -15.64
N ASP A 90 -4.70 -16.09 -16.29
CA ASP A 90 -5.51 -17.23 -16.78
C ASP A 90 -6.01 -18.17 -15.67
N GLU A 91 -5.40 -18.14 -14.49
CA GLU A 91 -5.87 -18.87 -13.30
C GLU A 91 -6.86 -18.04 -12.46
N TRP A 92 -7.09 -16.78 -12.81
CA TRP A 92 -7.98 -15.88 -12.07
C TRP A 92 -9.31 -15.67 -12.79
N SER A 93 -10.40 -15.63 -12.00
CA SER A 93 -11.75 -15.32 -12.51
C SER A 93 -11.99 -13.82 -12.76
N VAL A 94 -11.04 -12.98 -12.33
CA VAL A 94 -11.05 -11.51 -12.42
C VAL A 94 -9.61 -11.05 -12.60
N ASP A 95 -9.34 -9.87 -13.17
CA ASP A 95 -7.96 -9.39 -13.27
C ASP A 95 -7.36 -9.21 -11.85
N PRO A 96 -6.19 -9.81 -11.55
CA PRO A 96 -5.60 -9.78 -10.22
C PRO A 96 -5.19 -8.38 -9.75
N PHE A 97 -4.95 -7.43 -10.66
CA PHE A 97 -4.52 -6.06 -10.34
C PHE A 97 -5.62 -5.04 -10.69
N THR A 98 -6.87 -5.48 -10.73
CA THR A 98 -8.05 -4.59 -10.75
C THR A 98 -8.80 -4.77 -9.44
N PHE A 99 -8.96 -3.69 -8.67
CA PHE A 99 -9.70 -3.76 -7.40
C PHE A 99 -11.19 -3.98 -7.65
N LEU A 100 -11.68 -5.16 -7.32
CA LEU A 100 -13.09 -5.51 -7.49
C LEU A 100 -13.77 -5.71 -6.14
N GLU A 101 -14.90 -5.03 -5.94
CA GLU A 101 -15.83 -5.33 -4.85
C GLU A 101 -17.00 -6.14 -5.40
N ARG A 102 -17.27 -7.30 -4.81
CA ARG A 102 -18.40 -8.15 -5.19
C ARG A 102 -18.86 -8.97 -3.99
N ASP A 103 -20.17 -9.02 -3.76
CA ASP A 103 -20.82 -9.84 -2.73
C ASP A 103 -20.26 -9.65 -1.30
N GLY A 104 -19.82 -8.43 -0.96
CA GLY A 104 -19.25 -8.11 0.35
C GLY A 104 -17.76 -8.44 0.51
N TYR A 105 -17.09 -8.85 -0.57
CA TYR A 105 -15.66 -9.16 -0.59
C TYR A 105 -14.89 -8.22 -1.52
N PHE A 106 -13.60 -8.04 -1.20
CA PHE A 106 -12.63 -7.36 -2.05
C PHE A 106 -11.72 -8.39 -2.72
N TYR A 107 -11.63 -8.33 -4.04
CA TYR A 107 -10.81 -9.20 -4.87
C TYR A 107 -9.66 -8.41 -5.49
N GLY A 108 -8.51 -9.08 -5.54
CA GLY A 108 -7.25 -8.57 -6.07
C GLY A 108 -6.07 -9.26 -5.41
N ARG A 109 -4.93 -9.33 -6.10
CA ARG A 109 -3.68 -9.81 -5.53
C ARG A 109 -3.18 -8.80 -4.50
N GLY A 110 -2.95 -9.28 -3.28
CA GLY A 110 -2.47 -8.48 -2.16
C GLY A 110 -3.57 -8.01 -1.21
N THR A 111 -4.85 -8.32 -1.48
CA THR A 111 -5.95 -7.84 -0.63
C THR A 111 -5.83 -8.28 0.82
N THR A 112 -5.40 -9.51 1.07
CA THR A 112 -5.13 -10.00 2.43
C THR A 112 -3.64 -9.93 2.80
N ASP A 113 -2.76 -10.23 1.85
CA ASP A 113 -1.31 -10.40 2.07
C ASP A 113 -0.51 -9.52 1.11
N ASP A 114 -0.06 -8.33 1.53
CA ASP A 114 -0.27 -7.68 2.84
C ASP A 114 -0.79 -6.24 2.72
N LYS A 115 -1.37 -5.91 1.56
CA LYS A 115 -1.76 -4.52 1.27
C LYS A 115 -2.91 -4.02 2.14
N ALA A 116 -3.68 -4.91 2.77
CA ALA A 116 -4.68 -4.50 3.77
C ALA A 116 -4.04 -3.90 5.03
N MET A 117 -2.87 -4.40 5.46
CA MET A 117 -2.16 -3.84 6.61
C MET A 117 -1.24 -2.69 6.21
N ALA A 118 -0.76 -2.69 4.96
CA ALA A 118 0.12 -1.65 4.43
C ALA A 118 -0.61 -0.37 3.95
N ALA A 119 -1.92 -0.41 3.74
CA ALA A 119 -2.70 0.75 3.26
C ALA A 119 -2.77 1.87 4.31
N ILE A 120 -1.89 2.87 4.15
CA ILE A 120 -1.76 4.05 5.03
C ILE A 120 -1.63 5.36 4.24
#